data_AF-A0A6G2VR62-F1
#
_entry.id   AF-A0A6G2VR62-F1
#
_cell.length_a   1.000
_cell.length_b   1.000
_cell.length_c   1.000
_cell.angle_alpha   90.00
_cell.angle_beta   90.00
_cell.angle_gamma   90.00
#
_symmetry.space_group_name_H-M   'P 1'
#
loop_
_entity.id
_entity.type
_entity.pdbx_description
1 polymer ?
#
loop_
_entity_poly.entity_id
_entity_poly.type
_entity_poly.pdbx_seq_one_letter_code
_entity_poly.pdbx_strand_id
1 'polypeptide(L)'
;FAAYLDLACLRVAVRLAAAGGLRGTAVRRLAARVAGQVHEAARRTLGPGQGELDRESFEAVFPWGPAPARLGGGTGWASAVLAEGLIVPAGGGYRFAHEDLADWLQGMHLDLDEALRALVHRAGRPTGTRRPVPVPHHRVGPVVQAMLLLGRQQGTCQLARQLRELVEALDHDTGSWWAARLLARTLLQVPDATPYTEVLRLLTDRVVAWHRARRPVPAEFGPAFWTELPVPDTDRLDLLRRLVLADPAPPATGDRYLDAVAGLLSAAPGVVQPLLTHWFTDERPLPATPHATVATAAQALLHTHRHRALDLLTEVLVACAHRRADELLDVLAEDEPSAVCRAADRWAHDERHARRAAAVAFGLRAAPHLRSEGDRELLRHTALALLARPADRTLHGGALAVLVHDPHTRDRYLPGALRHFADGDPQFPPSALVPALSTHPDPVLEAFRARLRAPDAGGPEAGAA
;
A
#
# COMPACT_ATOMS: atom_id res chain seq x y z
N PHE A 1 -25.90 -8.59 -6.19
CA PHE A 1 -27.09 -8.95 -5.41
C PHE A 1 -28.42 -8.68 -6.10
N ALA A 2 -28.70 -7.50 -6.65
CA ALA A 2 -29.99 -7.20 -7.31
C ALA A 2 -30.43 -8.26 -8.35
N ALA A 3 -29.57 -8.60 -9.32
CA ALA A 3 -29.88 -9.63 -10.32
C ALA A 3 -30.13 -11.04 -9.72
N TYR A 4 -29.42 -11.38 -8.63
CA TYR A 4 -29.64 -12.63 -7.91
C TYR A 4 -31.01 -12.64 -7.21
N LEU A 5 -31.37 -11.53 -6.55
CA LEU A 5 -32.68 -11.38 -5.92
C LEU A 5 -33.80 -11.48 -6.96
N ASP A 6 -33.66 -10.83 -8.11
CA ASP A 6 -34.64 -10.89 -9.20
C ASP A 6 -34.82 -12.33 -9.70
N LEU A 7 -33.71 -13.07 -9.89
CA LEU A 7 -33.75 -14.47 -10.28
C LEU A 7 -34.40 -15.35 -9.21
N ALA A 8 -34.07 -15.17 -7.93
CA ALA A 8 -34.67 -15.91 -6.83
C ALA A 8 -36.18 -15.64 -6.74
N CYS A 9 -36.60 -14.38 -6.82
CA CYS A 9 -38.00 -13.99 -6.82
C CYS A 9 -38.75 -14.55 -8.04
N LEU A 10 -38.10 -14.61 -9.21
CA LEU A 10 -38.66 -15.23 -10.41
C LEU A 10 -38.85 -16.74 -10.24
N ARG A 11 -37.89 -17.45 -9.65
CA ARG A 11 -38.00 -18.89 -9.37
C ARG A 11 -39.14 -19.21 -8.40
N VAL A 12 -39.26 -18.43 -7.32
CA VAL A 12 -40.38 -18.52 -6.37
C VAL A 12 -41.70 -18.26 -7.10
N ALA A 13 -41.77 -17.22 -7.94
CA ALA A 13 -42.97 -16.91 -8.72
C ALA A 13 -43.33 -18.00 -9.74
N VAL A 14 -42.37 -18.64 -10.40
CA VAL A 14 -42.61 -19.78 -11.30
C VAL A 14 -43.21 -20.95 -10.52
N ARG A 15 -42.71 -21.25 -9.32
CA ARG A 15 -43.23 -22.32 -8.47
C ARG A 15 -44.66 -22.02 -7.99
N LEU A 16 -44.95 -20.77 -7.62
CA LEU A 16 -46.30 -20.34 -7.26
C LEU A 16 -47.26 -20.36 -8.46
N ALA A 17 -46.78 -19.96 -9.64
CA ALA A 17 -47.55 -19.95 -10.87
C ALA A 17 -47.93 -21.36 -11.35
N ALA A 18 -47.09 -22.37 -11.09
CA ALA A 18 -47.36 -23.76 -11.46
C ALA A 18 -48.64 -24.30 -10.82
N ALA A 19 -48.97 -23.87 -9.60
CA ALA A 19 -50.20 -24.26 -8.90
C ALA A 19 -51.47 -23.58 -9.45
N GLY A 20 -51.33 -22.44 -10.13
CA GLY A 20 -52.43 -21.59 -10.61
C GLY A 20 -52.52 -21.42 -12.13
N GLY A 21 -51.67 -22.10 -12.92
CA GLY A 21 -51.68 -22.02 -14.38
C GLY A 21 -51.26 -20.68 -15.00
N LEU A 22 -50.61 -19.80 -14.22
CA LEU A 22 -50.21 -18.46 -14.68
C LEU A 22 -49.01 -18.52 -15.65
N ARG A 23 -49.00 -17.70 -16.69
CA ARG A 23 -47.93 -17.67 -17.72
C ARG A 23 -47.50 -16.24 -18.08
N GLY A 24 -46.28 -16.12 -18.61
CA GLY A 24 -45.77 -14.88 -19.20
C GLY A 24 -45.72 -13.69 -18.23
N THR A 25 -46.35 -12.58 -18.60
CA THR A 25 -46.33 -11.32 -17.85
C THR A 25 -46.93 -11.44 -16.44
N ALA A 26 -47.86 -12.37 -16.21
CA ALA A 26 -48.43 -12.64 -14.89
C ALA A 26 -47.36 -13.17 -13.90
N VAL A 27 -46.44 -14.01 -14.37
CA VAL A 27 -45.32 -14.54 -13.57
C VAL A 27 -44.35 -13.41 -13.20
N ARG A 28 -44.07 -12.48 -14.13
CA ARG A 28 -43.23 -11.30 -13.83
C ARG A 28 -43.85 -10.39 -12.78
N ARG A 29 -45.16 -10.15 -12.84
CA ARG A 29 -45.89 -9.39 -11.81
C ARG A 29 -45.86 -10.10 -10.46
N LEU A 30 -46.01 -11.43 -10.45
CA LEU A 30 -45.90 -12.22 -9.23
C LEU A 30 -44.48 -12.16 -8.64
N ALA A 31 -43.43 -12.22 -9.47
CA ALA A 31 -42.04 -12.04 -9.05
C ALA A 31 -41.81 -10.67 -8.37
N ALA A 32 -42.38 -9.59 -8.92
CA ALA A 32 -42.32 -8.27 -8.29
C ALA A 32 -43.01 -8.23 -6.91
N ARG A 33 -44.14 -8.97 -6.74
CA ARG A 33 -44.81 -9.08 -5.43
C ARG A 33 -44.00 -9.92 -4.44
N VAL A 34 -43.40 -11.01 -4.91
CA VAL A 34 -42.46 -11.82 -4.11
C VAL A 34 -41.33 -10.91 -3.63
N ALA A 35 -40.68 -10.17 -4.52
CA ALA A 35 -39.63 -9.21 -4.15
C ALA A 35 -40.11 -8.22 -3.07
N GLY A 36 -41.31 -7.65 -3.23
CA GLY A 36 -41.92 -6.78 -2.22
C GLY A 36 -42.08 -7.44 -0.85
N GLN A 37 -42.49 -8.71 -0.80
CA GLN A 37 -42.54 -9.49 0.45
C GLN A 37 -41.14 -9.78 1.02
N VAL A 38 -40.15 -10.06 0.17
CA VAL A 38 -38.76 -10.26 0.62
C VAL A 38 -38.20 -8.99 1.26
N HIS A 39 -38.48 -7.81 0.70
CA HIS A 39 -38.11 -6.53 1.31
C HIS A 39 -38.85 -6.27 2.63
N GLU A 40 -40.11 -6.70 2.75
CA GLU A 40 -40.87 -6.61 4.00
C GLU A 40 -40.32 -7.56 5.07
N ALA A 41 -39.95 -8.78 4.71
CA ALA A 41 -39.23 -9.71 5.57
C ALA A 41 -37.92 -9.09 6.07
N ALA A 42 -37.13 -8.47 5.19
CA ALA A 42 -35.91 -7.78 5.57
C ALA A 42 -36.16 -6.62 6.57
N ARG A 43 -37.21 -5.82 6.36
CA ARG A 43 -37.61 -4.77 7.33
C ARG A 43 -37.95 -5.35 8.70
N ARG A 44 -38.72 -6.44 8.74
CA ARG A 44 -39.12 -7.06 10.01
C ARG A 44 -37.93 -7.69 10.75
N THR A 45 -36.95 -8.22 10.02
CA THR A 45 -35.69 -8.69 10.64
C THR A 45 -34.87 -7.57 11.29
N LEU A 46 -35.12 -6.28 11.01
CA LEU A 46 -34.48 -5.14 11.68
C LEU A 46 -35.08 -4.83 13.06
N GLY A 47 -36.24 -5.39 13.40
CA GLY A 47 -36.91 -5.20 14.68
C GLY A 47 -36.15 -5.78 15.89
N PRO A 48 -36.71 -5.64 17.11
CA PRO A 48 -36.11 -6.20 18.33
C PRO A 48 -36.06 -7.73 18.27
N GLY A 49 -34.88 -8.28 17.95
CA GLY A 49 -34.63 -9.71 17.78
C GLY A 49 -33.18 -10.00 17.35
N GLN A 50 -32.80 -11.28 17.25
CA GLN A 50 -31.45 -11.71 16.83
C GLN A 50 -31.28 -11.77 15.30
N GLY A 51 -31.96 -10.88 14.55
CA GLY A 51 -31.98 -10.90 13.09
C GLY A 51 -32.83 -12.03 12.47
N GLU A 52 -33.57 -12.78 13.30
CA GLU A 52 -34.52 -13.81 12.88
C GLU A 52 -35.94 -13.23 12.73
N LEU A 53 -36.73 -13.82 11.83
CA LEU A 53 -38.17 -13.67 11.79
C LEU A 53 -38.78 -14.74 12.70
N ASP A 54 -39.54 -14.33 13.71
CA ASP A 54 -40.39 -15.29 14.41
C ASP A 54 -41.44 -15.89 13.46
N ARG A 55 -42.07 -16.99 13.90
CA ARG A 55 -43.03 -17.72 13.08
C ARG A 55 -44.21 -16.86 12.63
N GLU A 56 -44.70 -15.99 13.51
CA GLU A 56 -45.83 -15.08 13.24
C GLU A 56 -45.47 -14.06 12.16
N SER A 57 -44.30 -13.42 12.31
CA SER A 57 -43.76 -12.45 11.35
C SER A 57 -43.48 -13.07 10.00
N PHE A 58 -42.95 -14.30 9.97
CA PHE A 58 -42.77 -15.05 8.73
C PHE A 58 -44.09 -15.37 8.06
N GLU A 59 -45.08 -15.92 8.77
CA GLU A 59 -46.38 -16.28 8.20
C GLU A 59 -47.15 -15.05 7.71
N ALA A 60 -47.01 -13.91 8.37
CA ALA A 60 -47.62 -12.66 7.95
C ALA A 60 -47.06 -12.12 6.62
N VAL A 61 -45.82 -12.46 6.27
CA VAL A 61 -45.16 -12.07 5.00
C VAL A 61 -45.30 -13.18 3.95
N PHE A 62 -45.19 -14.44 4.36
CA PHE A 62 -45.29 -15.63 3.52
C PHE A 62 -46.32 -16.61 4.11
N PRO A 63 -47.61 -16.49 3.74
CA PRO A 63 -48.66 -17.32 4.31
C PRO A 63 -48.48 -18.81 3.98
N TRP A 64 -48.76 -19.68 4.97
CA TRP A 64 -48.97 -21.11 4.74
C TRP A 64 -50.31 -21.36 4.03
N GLY A 65 -51.32 -20.58 4.39
CA GLY A 65 -52.67 -20.62 3.83
C GLY A 65 -52.85 -19.75 2.57
N PRO A 66 -54.09 -19.38 2.22
CA PRO A 66 -54.36 -18.52 1.08
C PRO A 66 -53.76 -17.13 1.28
N ALA A 67 -52.99 -16.67 0.30
CA ALA A 67 -52.40 -15.35 0.34
C ALA A 67 -53.46 -14.25 0.15
N PRO A 68 -53.33 -13.11 0.84
CA PRO A 68 -54.21 -11.97 0.67
C PRO A 68 -54.33 -11.53 -0.80
N ALA A 69 -55.49 -10.97 -1.19
CA ALA A 69 -55.75 -10.51 -2.56
C ALA A 69 -54.69 -9.51 -3.08
N ARG A 70 -54.11 -8.69 -2.18
CA ARG A 70 -52.99 -7.77 -2.50
C ARG A 70 -51.74 -8.49 -3.05
N LEU A 71 -51.53 -9.75 -2.69
CA LEU A 71 -50.42 -10.58 -3.19
C LEU A 71 -50.78 -11.34 -4.48
N GLY A 72 -52.05 -11.28 -4.92
CA GLY A 72 -52.56 -12.02 -6.07
C GLY A 72 -53.25 -13.33 -5.74
N GLY A 73 -53.48 -13.64 -4.46
CA GLY A 73 -54.08 -14.89 -4.04
C GLY A 73 -53.16 -16.11 -4.15
N GLY A 74 -53.76 -17.30 -4.18
CA GLY A 74 -53.06 -18.59 -4.25
C GLY A 74 -52.56 -19.10 -2.91
N THR A 75 -52.08 -20.34 -2.87
CA THR A 75 -51.53 -21.01 -1.67
C THR A 75 -50.06 -21.38 -1.91
N GLY A 76 -49.32 -21.68 -0.83
CA GLY A 76 -47.96 -22.21 -0.93
C GLY A 76 -46.82 -21.19 -0.97
N TRP A 77 -47.07 -19.94 -0.54
CA TRP A 77 -46.03 -18.89 -0.45
C TRP A 77 -44.88 -19.28 0.46
N ALA A 78 -45.17 -19.73 1.68
CA ALA A 78 -44.15 -20.25 2.60
C ALA A 78 -43.33 -21.38 1.98
N SER A 79 -44.02 -22.42 1.46
CA SER A 79 -43.37 -23.58 0.84
C SER A 79 -42.49 -23.20 -0.35
N ALA A 80 -42.93 -22.24 -1.18
CA ALA A 80 -42.16 -21.83 -2.35
C ALA A 80 -40.87 -21.10 -1.98
N VAL A 81 -40.91 -20.19 -1.00
CA VAL A 81 -39.73 -19.43 -0.57
C VAL A 81 -38.71 -20.32 0.15
N LEU A 82 -39.19 -21.27 0.95
CA LEU A 82 -38.35 -22.27 1.62
C LEU A 82 -37.73 -23.25 0.61
N ALA A 83 -38.50 -23.71 -0.38
CA ALA A 83 -38.01 -24.63 -1.41
C ALA A 83 -36.95 -24.00 -2.33
N GLU A 84 -37.06 -22.70 -2.61
CA GLU A 84 -36.04 -21.96 -3.37
C GLU A 84 -34.86 -21.51 -2.48
N GLY A 85 -34.88 -21.82 -1.18
CA GLY A 85 -33.77 -21.60 -0.26
C GLY A 85 -33.44 -20.12 -0.02
N LEU A 86 -34.39 -19.21 -0.24
CA LEU A 86 -34.18 -17.78 0.03
C LEU A 86 -34.24 -17.49 1.54
N ILE A 87 -35.15 -18.19 2.22
CA ILE A 87 -35.30 -18.20 3.67
C ILE A 87 -35.22 -19.65 4.12
N VAL A 88 -34.60 -19.89 5.27
CA VAL A 88 -34.46 -21.20 5.89
C VAL A 88 -34.94 -21.16 7.34
N PRO A 89 -35.44 -22.29 7.87
CA PRO A 89 -35.71 -22.41 9.30
C PRO A 89 -34.43 -22.19 10.12
N ALA A 90 -34.52 -21.45 11.22
CA ALA A 90 -33.44 -21.25 12.18
C ALA A 90 -34.02 -21.16 13.59
N GLY A 91 -33.65 -22.12 14.45
CA GLY A 91 -34.20 -22.21 15.80
C GLY A 91 -35.74 -22.29 15.80
N GLY A 92 -36.37 -21.37 16.52
CA GLY A 92 -37.83 -21.24 16.60
C GLY A 92 -38.47 -20.39 15.49
N GLY A 93 -37.67 -19.87 14.57
CA GLY A 93 -38.10 -18.94 13.52
C GLY A 93 -37.45 -19.22 12.17
N TYR A 94 -37.23 -18.15 11.41
CA TYR A 94 -36.73 -18.17 10.05
C TYR A 94 -35.67 -17.10 9.84
N ARG A 95 -34.69 -17.36 8.97
CA ARG A 95 -33.68 -16.38 8.56
C ARG A 95 -33.39 -16.48 7.08
N PHE A 96 -32.82 -15.43 6.50
CA PHE A 96 -32.27 -15.51 5.16
C PHE A 96 -31.15 -16.55 5.11
N ALA A 97 -31.15 -17.35 4.04
CA ALA A 97 -30.16 -18.42 3.90
C ALA A 97 -28.73 -17.90 3.73
N HIS A 98 -28.58 -16.75 3.07
CA HIS A 98 -27.30 -16.10 2.80
C HIS A 98 -27.20 -14.81 3.60
N GLU A 99 -26.23 -14.74 4.50
CA GLU A 99 -26.03 -13.58 5.39
C GLU A 99 -25.72 -12.31 4.61
N ASP A 100 -24.82 -12.36 3.62
CA ASP A 100 -24.47 -11.18 2.80
C ASP A 100 -25.68 -10.60 2.04
N LEU A 101 -26.60 -11.47 1.59
CA LEU A 101 -27.84 -11.03 0.95
C LEU A 101 -28.78 -10.38 1.96
N ALA A 102 -28.89 -10.97 3.16
CA ALA A 102 -29.68 -10.44 4.26
C ALA A 102 -29.19 -9.05 4.65
N ASP A 103 -27.88 -8.91 4.85
CA ASP A 103 -27.20 -7.66 5.19
C ASP A 103 -27.45 -6.60 4.14
N TRP A 104 -27.31 -6.95 2.86
CA TRP A 104 -27.56 -6.04 1.75
C TRP A 104 -29.02 -5.57 1.71
N LEU A 105 -29.98 -6.49 1.85
CA LEU A 105 -31.42 -6.16 1.88
C LEU A 105 -31.82 -5.35 3.11
N GLN A 106 -31.30 -5.70 4.28
CA GLN A 106 -31.57 -5.01 5.55
C GLN A 106 -30.95 -3.62 5.55
N GLY A 107 -29.72 -3.47 5.06
CA GLY A 107 -29.06 -2.17 4.94
C GLY A 107 -29.82 -1.17 4.05
N MET A 108 -30.58 -1.64 3.07
CA MET A 108 -31.45 -0.78 2.25
C MET A 108 -32.61 -0.16 3.02
N HIS A 109 -33.05 -0.77 4.12
CA HIS A 109 -34.18 -0.29 4.93
C HIS A 109 -33.77 0.23 6.31
N LEU A 110 -32.47 0.20 6.62
CA LEU A 110 -31.94 0.65 7.90
C LEU A 110 -31.96 2.18 7.96
N ASP A 111 -32.49 2.73 9.06
CA ASP A 111 -32.24 4.13 9.42
C ASP A 111 -30.80 4.27 9.92
N LEU A 112 -29.90 4.67 9.01
CA LEU A 112 -28.47 4.76 9.30
C LEU A 112 -28.16 5.81 10.36
N ASP A 113 -28.85 6.95 10.34
CA ASP A 113 -28.58 8.05 11.29
C ASP A 113 -28.99 7.67 12.71
N GLU A 114 -30.14 7.01 12.89
CA GLU A 114 -30.53 6.47 14.19
C GLU A 114 -29.61 5.32 14.64
N ALA A 115 -29.21 4.43 13.72
CA ALA A 115 -28.30 3.33 14.03
C ALA A 115 -26.93 3.84 14.51
N LEU A 116 -26.33 4.80 13.80
CA LEU A 116 -25.05 5.39 14.19
C LEU A 116 -25.17 6.21 15.48
N ARG A 117 -26.26 6.96 15.68
CA ARG A 117 -26.50 7.65 16.97
C ARG A 117 -26.58 6.67 18.14
N ALA A 118 -27.27 5.54 17.98
CA ALA A 118 -27.36 4.51 19.00
C ALA A 118 -26.01 3.82 19.29
N LEU A 119 -25.21 3.59 18.25
CA LEU A 119 -23.93 2.88 18.32
C LEU A 119 -22.78 3.74 18.85
N VAL A 120 -22.69 4.98 18.36
CA VAL A 120 -21.52 5.85 18.54
C VAL A 120 -21.71 6.82 19.70
N HIS A 121 -22.91 7.39 19.85
CA HIS A 121 -23.15 8.47 20.81
C HIS A 121 -23.79 8.01 22.13
N ARG A 122 -24.38 6.81 22.19
CA ARG A 122 -25.03 6.27 23.40
C ARG A 122 -24.12 5.40 24.28
N ALA A 123 -22.99 4.94 23.77
CA ALA A 123 -22.03 4.14 24.53
C ALA A 123 -21.30 4.94 25.64
N GLY A 124 -21.31 6.28 25.57
CA GLY A 124 -20.52 7.16 26.46
C GLY A 124 -21.26 7.95 27.55
N ARG A 125 -22.59 7.80 27.73
CA ARG A 125 -23.33 8.53 28.79
C ARG A 125 -23.91 7.58 29.85
N PRO A 126 -23.33 7.49 31.06
CA PRO A 126 -23.97 6.83 32.18
C PRO A 126 -25.04 7.77 32.77
N THR A 127 -26.18 7.92 32.10
CA THR A 127 -27.36 8.57 32.66
C THR A 127 -28.39 7.53 33.07
N GLY A 128 -28.39 7.18 34.36
CA GLY A 128 -29.51 6.55 35.08
C GLY A 128 -29.74 5.05 34.81
N THR A 129 -29.69 4.26 35.91
CA THR A 129 -30.23 2.90 36.23
C THR A 129 -30.65 1.86 35.17
N ARG A 130 -30.45 2.06 33.87
CA ARG A 130 -30.72 1.06 32.83
C ARG A 130 -29.46 0.92 31.97
N ARG A 131 -28.73 -0.19 32.16
CA ARG A 131 -27.61 -0.56 31.28
C ARG A 131 -28.12 -0.53 29.82
N PRO A 132 -27.42 0.16 28.90
CA PRO A 132 -27.82 0.18 27.50
C PRO A 132 -27.83 -1.25 26.97
N VAL A 133 -28.89 -1.62 26.23
CA VAL A 133 -28.95 -2.90 25.53
C VAL A 133 -27.84 -2.86 24.47
N PRO A 134 -26.83 -3.76 24.53
CA PRO A 134 -25.76 -3.79 23.53
C PRO A 134 -26.39 -3.96 22.15
N VAL A 135 -26.03 -3.09 21.19
CA VAL A 135 -26.45 -3.33 19.80
C VAL A 135 -25.83 -4.66 19.39
N PRO A 136 -26.64 -5.64 18.94
CA PRO A 136 -26.14 -6.98 18.69
C PRO A 136 -25.09 -7.02 17.58
N HIS A 137 -24.01 -7.80 17.75
CA HIS A 137 -22.91 -7.90 16.79
C HIS A 137 -23.37 -8.32 15.38
N HIS A 138 -24.48 -9.05 15.26
CA HIS A 138 -25.06 -9.43 13.97
C HIS A 138 -25.54 -8.21 13.13
N ARG A 139 -25.65 -7.01 13.72
CA ARG A 139 -26.05 -5.78 13.02
C ARG A 139 -24.91 -5.08 12.28
N VAL A 140 -23.67 -5.58 12.35
CA VAL A 140 -22.53 -4.97 11.65
C VAL A 140 -22.76 -4.97 10.14
N GLY A 141 -23.16 -6.11 9.59
CA GLY A 141 -23.36 -6.28 8.15
C GLY A 141 -24.37 -5.28 7.55
N PRO A 142 -25.60 -5.20 8.08
CA PRO A 142 -26.61 -4.26 7.59
C PRO A 142 -26.17 -2.80 7.68
N VAL A 143 -25.48 -2.41 8.76
CA VAL A 143 -24.98 -1.03 8.92
C VAL A 143 -23.90 -0.73 7.89
N VAL A 144 -22.95 -1.65 7.66
CA VAL A 144 -21.94 -1.51 6.59
C VAL A 144 -22.61 -1.37 5.23
N GLN A 145 -23.62 -2.19 4.92
CA GLN A 145 -24.35 -2.10 3.64
C GLN A 145 -25.11 -0.78 3.51
N ALA A 146 -25.68 -0.26 4.58
CA ALA A 146 -26.29 1.07 4.60
C ALA A 146 -25.25 2.19 4.35
N MET A 147 -24.05 2.11 4.93
CA MET A 147 -22.95 3.04 4.65
C MET A 147 -22.49 2.99 3.18
N LEU A 148 -22.36 1.78 2.62
CA LEU A 148 -22.02 1.61 1.20
C LEU A 148 -23.12 2.16 0.28
N LEU A 149 -24.39 1.97 0.66
CA LEU A 149 -25.53 2.53 -0.07
C LEU A 149 -25.54 4.06 -0.01
N LEU A 150 -25.24 4.65 1.15
CA LEU A 150 -25.09 6.10 1.33
C LEU A 150 -24.07 6.67 0.33
N GLY A 151 -22.88 6.06 0.24
CA GLY A 151 -21.85 6.50 -0.70
C GLY A 151 -22.28 6.39 -2.17
N ARG A 152 -23.07 5.36 -2.51
CA ARG A 152 -23.61 5.17 -3.87
C ARG A 152 -24.72 6.17 -4.23
N GLN A 153 -25.58 6.52 -3.28
CA GLN A 153 -26.75 7.38 -3.53
C GLN A 153 -26.45 8.87 -3.35
N GLN A 154 -25.64 9.22 -2.36
CA GLN A 154 -25.37 10.61 -1.96
C GLN A 154 -23.93 11.06 -2.24
N GLY A 155 -23.08 10.16 -2.76
CA GLY A 155 -21.73 10.44 -3.19
C GLY A 155 -20.67 10.28 -2.10
N THR A 156 -19.40 10.38 -2.53
CA THR A 156 -18.21 10.14 -1.71
C THR A 156 -18.08 11.12 -0.55
N CYS A 157 -18.49 12.38 -0.72
CA CYS A 157 -18.38 13.39 0.34
C CYS A 157 -19.23 13.06 1.57
N GLN A 158 -20.46 12.53 1.37
CA GLN A 158 -21.33 12.17 2.49
C GLN A 158 -20.81 10.95 3.24
N LEU A 159 -20.36 9.92 2.52
CA LEU A 159 -19.71 8.78 3.16
C LEU A 159 -18.43 9.19 3.90
N ALA A 160 -17.60 10.06 3.31
CA ALA A 160 -16.39 10.56 3.95
C ALA A 160 -16.67 11.30 5.27
N ARG A 161 -17.78 12.06 5.34
CA ARG A 161 -18.23 12.72 6.59
C ARG A 161 -18.57 11.68 7.66
N GLN A 162 -19.34 10.66 7.32
CA GLN A 162 -19.69 9.58 8.25
C GLN A 162 -18.46 8.79 8.72
N LEU A 163 -17.52 8.49 7.82
CA LEU A 163 -16.27 7.82 8.19
C LEU A 163 -15.43 8.69 9.14
N ARG A 164 -15.39 10.02 8.94
CA ARG A 164 -14.73 10.94 9.88
C ARG A 164 -15.37 10.94 11.27
N GLU A 165 -16.69 10.94 11.35
CA GLU A 165 -17.41 10.84 12.64
C GLU A 165 -17.06 9.54 13.38
N LEU A 166 -16.86 8.43 12.67
CA LEU A 166 -16.38 7.18 13.27
C LEU A 166 -14.92 7.27 13.77
N VAL A 167 -14.05 7.97 13.04
CA VAL A 167 -12.67 8.22 13.50
C VAL A 167 -12.66 9.10 14.75
N GLU A 168 -13.49 10.14 14.79
CA GLU A 168 -13.65 11.01 15.96
C GLU A 168 -14.18 10.23 17.16
N ALA A 169 -15.14 9.33 16.96
CA ALA A 169 -15.63 8.45 18.02
C ALA A 169 -14.54 7.56 18.62
N LEU A 170 -13.67 6.99 17.77
CA LEU A 170 -12.52 6.20 18.21
C LEU A 170 -11.50 7.06 18.97
N ASP A 171 -11.36 8.33 18.62
CA ASP A 171 -10.47 9.22 19.35
C ASP A 171 -10.95 9.48 20.79
N HIS A 172 -12.26 9.52 21.00
CA HIS A 172 -12.86 9.60 22.33
C HIS A 172 -12.76 8.27 23.10
N ASP A 173 -13.04 7.15 22.44
CA ASP A 173 -12.96 5.81 23.01
C ASP A 173 -12.36 4.80 22.02
N THR A 174 -11.07 4.49 22.19
CA THR A 174 -10.37 3.50 21.35
C THR A 174 -10.85 2.07 21.61
N GLY A 175 -11.61 1.83 22.68
CA GLY A 175 -12.29 0.56 22.97
C GLY A 175 -13.58 0.37 22.18
N SER A 176 -14.03 1.37 21.40
CA SER A 176 -15.26 1.28 20.61
C SER A 176 -15.13 0.31 19.43
N TRP A 177 -15.38 -0.97 19.72
CA TRP A 177 -15.37 -2.05 18.74
C TRP A 177 -16.26 -1.78 17.52
N TRP A 178 -17.44 -1.18 17.73
CA TRP A 178 -18.36 -0.83 16.66
C TRP A 178 -17.78 0.21 15.70
N ALA A 179 -17.19 1.28 16.22
CA ALA A 179 -16.62 2.32 15.36
C ALA A 179 -15.44 1.77 14.55
N ALA A 180 -14.57 0.98 15.17
CA ALA A 180 -13.44 0.34 14.50
C ALA A 180 -13.91 -0.62 13.41
N ARG A 181 -14.86 -1.51 13.73
CA ARG A 181 -15.36 -2.53 12.81
C ARG A 181 -16.13 -1.94 11.64
N LEU A 182 -16.97 -0.94 11.86
CA LEU A 182 -17.73 -0.27 10.80
C LEU A 182 -16.80 0.50 9.86
N LEU A 183 -15.82 1.22 10.41
CA LEU A 183 -14.84 1.96 9.62
C LEU A 183 -14.03 1.01 8.74
N ALA A 184 -13.44 -0.04 9.33
CA ALA A 184 -12.61 -1.00 8.62
C ALA A 184 -13.40 -1.77 7.54
N ARG A 185 -14.55 -2.35 7.88
CA ARG A 185 -15.34 -3.15 6.92
C ARG A 185 -15.90 -2.29 5.78
N THR A 186 -16.28 -1.05 6.05
CA THR A 186 -16.77 -0.14 4.99
C THR A 186 -15.65 0.22 4.02
N LEU A 187 -14.48 0.61 4.53
CA LEU A 187 -13.32 0.98 3.70
C LEU A 187 -12.75 -0.19 2.88
N LEU A 188 -12.85 -1.43 3.39
CA LEU A 188 -12.45 -2.63 2.64
C LEU A 188 -13.47 -3.05 1.58
N GLN A 189 -14.74 -2.63 1.69
CA GLN A 189 -15.82 -3.05 0.78
C GLN A 189 -16.23 -1.98 -0.26
N VAL A 190 -15.71 -0.75 -0.15
CA VAL A 190 -15.85 0.21 -1.25
C VAL A 190 -15.05 -0.28 -2.46
N PRO A 191 -15.53 -0.07 -3.70
CA PRO A 191 -14.81 -0.52 -4.90
C PRO A 191 -13.50 0.25 -5.14
N ASP A 192 -13.44 1.49 -4.67
CA ASP A 192 -12.28 2.37 -4.72
C ASP A 192 -12.26 3.21 -3.43
N ALA A 193 -11.18 3.12 -2.67
CA ALA A 193 -10.98 3.86 -1.44
C ALA A 193 -10.21 5.18 -1.63
N THR A 194 -9.71 5.47 -2.83
CA THR A 194 -8.96 6.70 -3.16
C THR A 194 -9.68 7.99 -2.76
N PRO A 195 -11.02 8.14 -2.96
CA PRO A 195 -11.75 9.34 -2.53
C PRO A 195 -11.75 9.58 -1.01
N TYR A 196 -11.39 8.56 -0.22
CA TYR A 196 -11.35 8.60 1.25
C TYR A 196 -9.93 8.71 1.79
N THR A 197 -8.93 8.99 0.95
CA THR A 197 -7.51 9.10 1.35
C THR A 197 -7.28 10.09 2.49
N GLU A 198 -8.01 11.22 2.53
CA GLU A 198 -7.92 12.17 3.65
C GLU A 198 -8.45 11.59 4.98
N VAL A 199 -9.47 10.73 4.92
CA VAL A 199 -9.95 10.02 6.12
C VAL A 199 -8.95 8.95 6.55
N LEU A 200 -8.35 8.24 5.58
CA LEU A 200 -7.28 7.28 5.84
C LEU A 200 -6.06 7.96 6.48
N ARG A 201 -5.62 9.12 5.96
CA ARG A 201 -4.53 9.93 6.54
C ARG A 201 -4.86 10.36 7.97
N LEU A 202 -6.05 10.89 8.21
CA LEU A 202 -6.52 11.20 9.56
C LEU A 202 -6.43 9.97 10.48
N LEU A 203 -6.91 8.81 10.01
CA LEU A 203 -6.83 7.57 10.77
C LEU A 203 -5.37 7.15 11.05
N THR A 204 -4.45 7.27 10.07
CA THR A 204 -3.02 7.00 10.31
C THR A 204 -2.44 7.89 11.40
N ASP A 205 -2.76 9.19 11.37
CA ASP A 205 -2.26 10.15 12.36
C ASP A 205 -2.82 9.81 13.75
N ARG A 206 -4.08 9.35 13.84
CA ARG A 206 -4.71 8.90 15.09
C ARG A 206 -4.08 7.62 15.62
N VAL A 207 -3.82 6.62 14.78
CA VAL A 207 -3.13 5.39 15.18
C VAL A 207 -1.77 5.71 15.79
N VAL A 208 -0.98 6.58 15.15
CA VAL A 208 0.32 7.04 15.67
C VAL A 208 0.15 7.80 16.99
N ALA A 209 -0.85 8.67 17.10
CA ALA A 209 -1.13 9.41 18.34
C ALA A 209 -1.53 8.50 19.50
N TRP A 210 -2.41 7.51 19.25
CA TRP A 210 -2.83 6.53 20.25
C TRP A 210 -1.64 5.69 20.72
N HIS A 211 -0.81 5.21 19.79
CA HIS A 211 0.42 4.48 20.14
C HIS A 211 1.36 5.31 21.02
N ARG A 212 1.64 6.57 20.65
CA ARG A 212 2.47 7.49 21.46
C ARG A 212 1.88 7.76 22.84
N ALA A 213 0.57 7.87 22.94
CA ALA A 213 -0.15 8.02 24.20
C ALA A 213 -0.30 6.70 24.98
N ARG A 214 0.26 5.59 24.50
CA ARG A 214 0.12 4.23 25.06
C ARG A 214 -1.34 3.79 25.22
N ARG A 215 -2.22 4.28 24.35
CA ARG A 215 -3.61 3.84 24.23
C ARG A 215 -3.67 2.61 23.33
N PRO A 216 -4.59 1.66 23.58
CA PRO A 216 -4.74 0.50 22.70
C PRO A 216 -5.17 0.97 21.30
N VAL A 217 -4.50 0.46 20.28
CA VAL A 217 -4.94 0.60 18.88
C VAL A 217 -5.91 -0.54 18.57
N PRO A 218 -7.09 -0.26 18.00
CA PRO A 218 -8.02 -1.32 17.60
C PRO A 218 -7.36 -2.33 16.65
N ALA A 219 -7.58 -3.62 16.89
CA ALA A 219 -6.98 -4.71 16.12
C ALA A 219 -7.37 -4.68 14.63
N GLU A 220 -8.52 -4.11 14.31
CA GLU A 220 -8.98 -3.87 12.93
C GLU A 220 -8.02 -3.00 12.10
N PHE A 221 -7.13 -2.20 12.72
CA PHE A 221 -6.21 -1.30 12.01
C PHE A 221 -4.76 -1.81 11.98
N GLY A 222 -4.57 -3.12 12.12
CA GLY A 222 -3.28 -3.79 11.92
C GLY A 222 -2.81 -3.78 10.45
N PRO A 223 -1.59 -4.26 10.16
CA PRO A 223 -0.99 -4.14 8.83
C PRO A 223 -1.82 -4.74 7.69
N ALA A 224 -2.52 -5.86 7.93
CA ALA A 224 -3.37 -6.51 6.93
C ALA A 224 -4.46 -5.58 6.36
N PHE A 225 -5.11 -4.79 7.22
CA PHE A 225 -6.11 -3.81 6.80
C PHE A 225 -5.53 -2.84 5.77
N TRP A 226 -4.38 -2.24 6.07
CA TRP A 226 -3.75 -1.25 5.20
C TRP A 226 -3.25 -1.83 3.88
N THR A 227 -2.80 -3.09 3.88
CA THR A 227 -2.38 -3.78 2.65
C THR A 227 -3.57 -4.17 1.77
N GLU A 228 -4.72 -4.52 2.36
CA GLU A 228 -5.92 -4.95 1.64
C GLU A 228 -6.81 -3.80 1.14
N LEU A 229 -6.57 -2.57 1.58
CA LEU A 229 -7.34 -1.40 1.14
C LEU A 229 -7.32 -1.27 -0.40
N PRO A 230 -8.48 -1.00 -1.05
CA PRO A 230 -8.57 -0.82 -2.49
C PRO A 230 -8.11 0.60 -2.88
N VAL A 231 -6.83 0.87 -2.70
CA VAL A 231 -6.14 2.10 -3.09
C VAL A 231 -4.94 1.80 -4.02
N PRO A 232 -4.49 2.78 -4.83
CA PRO A 232 -3.25 2.66 -5.59
C PRO A 232 -2.04 2.41 -4.69
N ASP A 233 -1.00 1.76 -5.23
CA ASP A 233 0.23 1.47 -4.47
C ASP A 233 0.93 2.75 -3.96
N THR A 234 0.87 3.85 -4.71
CA THR A 234 1.41 5.14 -4.27
C THR A 234 0.76 5.62 -2.97
N ASP A 235 -0.57 5.57 -2.89
CA ASP A 235 -1.31 5.99 -1.69
C ASP A 235 -1.12 4.99 -0.55
N ARG A 236 -1.11 3.68 -0.85
CA ARG A 236 -0.83 2.61 0.12
C ARG A 236 0.52 2.82 0.81
N LEU A 237 1.57 3.07 0.03
CA LEU A 237 2.92 3.30 0.56
C LEU A 237 3.02 4.64 1.31
N ASP A 238 2.32 5.71 0.90
CA ASP A 238 2.28 6.95 1.68
C ASP A 238 1.59 6.77 3.05
N LEU A 239 0.52 5.97 3.11
CA LEU A 239 -0.15 5.62 4.37
C LEU A 239 0.75 4.77 5.27
N LEU A 240 1.39 3.72 4.72
CA LEU A 240 2.34 2.89 5.47
C LEU A 240 3.52 3.70 5.98
N ARG A 241 4.05 4.65 5.20
CA ARG A 241 5.11 5.59 5.61
C ARG A 241 4.76 6.38 6.87
N ARG A 242 3.48 6.71 7.07
CA ARG A 242 3.02 7.39 8.29
C ARG A 242 2.89 6.42 9.45
N LEU A 243 2.41 5.21 9.18
CA LEU A 243 2.14 4.17 10.18
C LEU A 243 3.39 3.50 10.75
N VAL A 244 4.53 3.48 10.06
CA VAL A 244 5.79 2.96 10.63
C VAL A 244 6.22 3.71 11.90
N LEU A 245 5.70 4.92 12.13
CA LEU A 245 5.88 5.66 13.39
C LEU A 245 5.04 5.11 14.55
N ALA A 246 4.19 4.13 14.30
CA ALA A 246 3.46 3.35 15.30
C ALA A 246 4.04 1.93 15.46
N ASP A 247 5.15 1.60 14.78
CA ASP A 247 5.76 0.27 14.92
C ASP A 247 6.29 0.07 16.34
N PRO A 248 5.97 -1.08 16.97
CA PRO A 248 6.46 -1.39 18.30
C PRO A 248 7.97 -1.69 18.28
N ALA A 249 8.66 -1.36 19.37
CA ALA A 249 10.08 -1.65 19.54
C ALA A 249 10.32 -3.16 19.71
N PRO A 250 11.31 -3.77 19.02
CA PRO A 250 11.74 -5.13 19.34
C PRO A 250 12.12 -5.24 20.83
N PRO A 251 11.78 -6.33 21.55
CA PRO A 251 11.25 -7.61 21.08
C PRO A 251 9.71 -7.71 21.13
N ALA A 252 8.98 -6.59 21.08
CA ALA A 252 7.53 -6.61 21.21
C ALA A 252 6.88 -7.55 20.18
N THR A 253 6.00 -8.40 20.68
CA THR A 253 5.15 -9.29 19.87
C THR A 253 4.03 -8.46 19.24
N GLY A 254 4.10 -8.24 17.93
CA GLY A 254 3.06 -7.59 17.13
C GLY A 254 3.50 -7.44 15.67
N ASP A 255 2.53 -7.47 14.75
CA ASP A 255 2.79 -7.26 13.32
C ASP A 255 3.20 -5.82 13.07
N ARG A 256 4.37 -5.60 12.45
CA ARG A 256 4.90 -4.27 12.14
C ARG A 256 4.48 -3.84 10.73
N TYR A 257 4.19 -2.55 10.58
CA TYR A 257 3.95 -1.93 9.27
C TYR A 257 5.19 -2.00 8.37
N LEU A 258 6.41 -1.91 8.93
CA LEU A 258 7.65 -2.16 8.17
C LEU A 258 7.72 -3.58 7.58
N ASP A 259 7.24 -4.60 8.29
CA ASP A 259 7.23 -5.97 7.78
C ASP A 259 6.21 -6.12 6.63
N ALA A 260 5.08 -5.41 6.70
CA ALA A 260 4.12 -5.35 5.59
C ALA A 260 4.73 -4.68 4.34
N VAL A 261 5.49 -3.60 4.51
CA VAL A 261 6.23 -2.95 3.40
C VAL A 261 7.27 -3.90 2.80
N ALA A 262 7.98 -4.66 3.64
CA ALA A 262 8.93 -5.69 3.18
C ALA A 262 8.23 -6.81 2.39
N GLY A 263 7.02 -7.20 2.79
CA GLY A 263 6.16 -8.13 2.07
C GLY A 263 5.76 -7.61 0.69
N LEU A 264 5.28 -6.37 0.61
CA LEU A 264 4.94 -5.70 -0.66
C LEU A 264 6.17 -5.59 -1.59
N LEU A 265 7.32 -5.18 -1.04
CA LEU A 265 8.58 -5.08 -1.79
C LEU A 265 9.04 -6.44 -2.33
N SER A 266 8.82 -7.51 -1.57
CA SER A 266 9.16 -8.87 -2.00
C SER A 266 8.23 -9.39 -3.09
N ALA A 267 6.94 -9.03 -3.05
CA ALA A 267 5.94 -9.45 -4.03
C ALA A 267 6.05 -8.69 -5.35
N ALA A 268 6.31 -7.37 -5.30
CA ALA A 268 6.34 -6.49 -6.47
C ALA A 268 7.49 -5.47 -6.39
N PRO A 269 8.77 -5.90 -6.49
CA PRO A 269 9.92 -4.99 -6.38
C PRO A 269 9.87 -3.89 -7.45
N GLY A 270 9.34 -4.21 -8.63
CA GLY A 270 9.16 -3.28 -9.74
C GLY A 270 8.32 -2.04 -9.43
N VAL A 271 7.34 -2.21 -8.55
CA VAL A 271 6.40 -1.16 -8.17
C VAL A 271 6.87 -0.44 -6.91
N VAL A 272 7.40 -1.19 -5.93
CA VAL A 272 7.67 -0.67 -4.59
C VAL A 272 9.02 0.05 -4.51
N GLN A 273 10.07 -0.37 -5.24
CA GLN A 273 11.38 0.28 -5.19
C GLN A 273 11.33 1.78 -5.55
N PRO A 274 10.67 2.21 -6.66
CA PRO A 274 10.51 3.63 -6.96
C PRO A 274 9.70 4.39 -5.91
N LEU A 275 8.72 3.75 -5.26
CA LEU A 275 7.90 4.40 -4.24
C LEU A 275 8.67 4.59 -2.93
N LEU A 276 9.56 3.66 -2.57
CA LEU A 276 10.40 3.78 -1.38
C LEU A 276 11.45 4.89 -1.46
N THR A 277 11.91 5.26 -2.65
CA THR A 277 12.85 6.41 -2.76
C THR A 277 12.21 7.74 -2.36
N HIS A 278 10.88 7.87 -2.46
CA HIS A 278 10.16 9.05 -1.98
C HIS A 278 10.23 9.20 -0.45
N TRP A 279 10.55 8.12 0.28
CA TRP A 279 10.71 8.16 1.73
C TRP A 279 12.06 8.74 2.16
N PHE A 280 13.02 8.92 1.25
CA PHE A 280 14.36 9.41 1.58
C PHE A 280 14.39 10.83 2.16
N THR A 281 13.33 11.60 1.97
CA THR A 281 13.17 12.95 2.54
C THR A 281 12.55 12.94 3.95
N ASP A 282 12.13 11.79 4.45
CA ASP A 282 11.38 11.65 5.70
C ASP A 282 12.30 11.37 6.89
N GLU A 283 12.73 12.43 7.55
CA GLU A 283 13.65 12.36 8.70
C GLU A 283 12.96 12.18 10.06
N ARG A 284 11.68 11.79 10.08
CA ARG A 284 10.99 11.52 11.35
C ARG A 284 11.61 10.27 12.01
N PRO A 285 11.98 10.33 13.30
CA PRO A 285 12.62 9.21 13.98
C PRO A 285 11.62 8.08 14.24
N LEU A 286 12.08 6.84 14.09
CA LEU A 286 11.31 5.65 14.41
C LEU A 286 11.30 5.44 15.93
N PRO A 287 10.12 5.33 16.60
CA PRO A 287 10.08 5.17 18.05
C PRO A 287 10.76 3.89 18.55
N ALA A 288 10.76 2.84 17.74
CA ALA A 288 11.41 1.57 18.02
C ALA A 288 12.94 1.66 18.06
N THR A 289 13.52 2.57 17.27
CA THR A 289 14.95 2.74 17.06
C THR A 289 15.25 4.23 16.87
N PRO A 290 15.42 5.01 17.96
CA PRO A 290 15.48 6.47 17.89
C PRO A 290 16.61 7.05 17.02
N HIS A 291 17.64 6.26 16.71
CA HIS A 291 18.73 6.63 15.80
C HIS A 291 18.40 6.41 14.32
N ALA A 292 17.30 5.71 14.02
CA ALA A 292 16.81 5.47 12.67
C ALA A 292 15.63 6.40 12.36
N THR A 293 15.62 6.92 11.14
CA THR A 293 14.49 7.65 10.56
C THR A 293 13.73 6.78 9.56
N VAL A 294 12.53 7.24 9.17
CA VAL A 294 11.76 6.62 8.07
C VAL A 294 12.62 6.49 6.81
N ALA A 295 13.41 7.52 6.48
CA ALA A 295 14.36 7.50 5.37
C ALA A 295 15.43 6.40 5.50
N THR A 296 16.05 6.25 6.68
CA THR A 296 17.04 5.17 6.90
C THR A 296 16.41 3.78 6.84
N ALA A 297 15.17 3.62 7.29
CA ALA A 297 14.45 2.34 7.16
C ALA A 297 14.13 2.01 5.71
N ALA A 298 13.79 3.00 4.88
CA ALA A 298 13.62 2.80 3.45
C ALA A 298 14.93 2.35 2.77
N GLN A 299 16.07 3.00 3.09
CA GLN A 299 17.39 2.55 2.61
C GLN A 299 17.70 1.11 3.06
N ALA A 300 17.46 0.79 4.34
CA ALA A 300 17.69 -0.54 4.88
C ALA A 300 16.80 -1.61 4.21
N LEU A 301 15.53 -1.31 3.94
CA LEU A 301 14.63 -2.20 3.20
C LEU A 301 15.12 -2.45 1.77
N LEU A 302 15.51 -1.38 1.06
CA LEU A 302 16.03 -1.50 -0.31
C LEU A 302 17.34 -2.30 -0.35
N HIS A 303 18.25 -2.10 0.61
CA HIS A 303 19.50 -2.87 0.72
C HIS A 303 19.24 -4.33 1.09
N THR A 304 18.37 -4.58 2.07
CA THR A 304 18.05 -5.95 2.53
C THR A 304 17.39 -6.77 1.43
N HIS A 305 16.49 -6.15 0.65
CA HIS A 305 15.77 -6.80 -0.45
C HIS A 305 16.40 -6.56 -1.84
N ARG A 306 17.65 -6.06 -1.90
CA ARG A 306 18.32 -5.64 -3.15
C ARG A 306 18.29 -6.70 -4.25
N HIS A 307 18.48 -7.97 -3.86
CA HIS A 307 18.54 -9.14 -4.74
C HIS A 307 17.25 -9.42 -5.53
N ARG A 308 16.12 -8.81 -5.15
CA ARG A 308 14.83 -9.03 -5.83
C ARG A 308 14.79 -8.42 -7.23
N ALA A 309 15.46 -7.29 -7.44
CA ALA A 309 15.54 -6.61 -8.74
C ALA A 309 16.72 -5.61 -8.74
N LEU A 310 17.96 -6.11 -8.65
CA LEU A 310 19.17 -5.27 -8.54
C LEU A 310 19.30 -4.28 -9.70
N ASP A 311 19.12 -4.75 -10.93
CA ASP A 311 19.24 -3.91 -12.11
C ASP A 311 18.23 -2.76 -12.10
N LEU A 312 16.97 -3.04 -11.78
CA LEU A 312 15.97 -1.98 -11.63
C LEU A 312 16.28 -1.04 -10.46
N LEU A 313 16.73 -1.57 -9.33
CA LEU A 313 17.10 -0.78 -8.17
C LEU A 313 18.16 0.26 -8.53
N THR A 314 19.21 -0.13 -9.27
CA THR A 314 20.24 0.82 -9.73
C THR A 314 19.65 1.92 -10.61
N GLU A 315 18.73 1.58 -11.53
CA GLU A 315 18.06 2.56 -12.41
C GLU A 315 17.20 3.56 -11.64
N VAL A 316 16.51 3.08 -10.60
CA VAL A 316 15.66 3.88 -9.72
C VAL A 316 16.47 4.81 -8.84
N LEU A 317 17.57 4.31 -8.25
CA LEU A 317 18.41 5.11 -7.34
C LEU A 317 19.09 6.26 -8.08
N VAL A 318 19.68 6.00 -9.26
CA VAL A 318 20.35 7.06 -10.04
C VAL A 318 19.33 8.08 -10.59
N ALA A 319 18.09 7.67 -10.87
CA ALA A 319 17.03 8.57 -11.29
C ALA A 319 16.54 9.50 -10.16
N CYS A 320 16.64 9.03 -8.91
CA CYS A 320 16.14 9.76 -7.74
C CYS A 320 16.95 11.03 -7.43
N ALA A 321 18.23 11.08 -7.81
CA ALA A 321 19.14 12.21 -7.58
C ALA A 321 19.10 12.74 -6.12
N HIS A 322 19.07 11.81 -5.17
CA HIS A 322 19.01 12.10 -3.73
C HIS A 322 20.26 11.54 -3.05
N ARG A 323 20.81 12.28 -2.07
CA ARG A 323 22.03 11.88 -1.32
C ARG A 323 21.96 10.44 -0.79
N ARG A 324 20.84 10.05 -0.19
CA ARG A 324 20.58 8.69 0.30
C ARG A 324 20.58 7.61 -0.80
N ALA A 325 20.19 7.98 -2.02
CA ALA A 325 20.28 7.08 -3.16
C ALA A 325 21.73 6.87 -3.58
N ASP A 326 22.54 7.94 -3.58
CA ASP A 326 23.98 7.86 -3.84
C ASP A 326 24.70 7.03 -2.78
N GLU A 327 24.40 7.25 -1.49
CA GLU A 327 24.94 6.44 -0.38
C GLU A 327 24.61 4.94 -0.56
N LEU A 328 23.38 4.61 -1.01
CA LEU A 328 23.01 3.23 -1.26
C LEU A 328 23.69 2.66 -2.51
N LEU A 329 23.85 3.46 -3.57
CA LEU A 329 24.63 3.04 -4.75
C LEU A 329 26.11 2.81 -4.41
N ASP A 330 26.67 3.58 -3.47
CA ASP A 330 28.04 3.38 -2.97
C ASP A 330 28.18 2.04 -2.25
N VAL A 331 27.24 1.73 -1.36
CA VAL A 331 27.18 0.42 -0.69
C VAL A 331 27.01 -0.71 -1.72
N LEU A 332 26.17 -0.52 -2.74
CA LEU A 332 26.00 -1.52 -3.81
C LEU A 332 27.25 -1.68 -4.68
N ALA A 333 28.07 -0.64 -4.85
CA ALA A 333 29.33 -0.74 -5.58
C ALA A 333 30.36 -1.62 -4.86
N GLU A 334 30.28 -1.69 -3.53
CA GLU A 334 31.09 -2.60 -2.71
C GLU A 334 30.49 -4.01 -2.62
N ASP A 335 29.19 -4.11 -2.30
CA ASP A 335 28.51 -5.38 -2.03
C ASP A 335 28.18 -6.16 -3.31
N GLU A 336 27.78 -5.46 -4.38
CA GLU A 336 27.25 -6.03 -5.63
C GLU A 336 27.92 -5.41 -6.88
N PRO A 337 29.26 -5.41 -6.96
CA PRO A 337 30.01 -4.65 -7.97
C PRO A 337 29.65 -5.05 -9.41
N SER A 338 29.38 -6.33 -9.67
CA SER A 338 28.97 -6.80 -11.00
C SER A 338 27.65 -6.18 -11.47
N ALA A 339 26.71 -5.92 -10.56
CA ALA A 339 25.45 -5.25 -10.91
C ALA A 339 25.67 -3.77 -11.23
N VAL A 340 26.54 -3.09 -10.47
CA VAL A 340 26.91 -1.69 -10.74
C VAL A 340 27.68 -1.57 -12.06
N CYS A 341 28.54 -2.52 -12.42
CA CYS A 341 29.21 -2.53 -13.73
C CYS A 341 28.22 -2.63 -14.90
N ARG A 342 27.22 -3.52 -14.79
CA ARG A 342 26.15 -3.61 -15.81
C ARG A 342 25.33 -2.32 -15.91
N ALA A 343 25.04 -1.70 -14.77
CA ALA A 343 24.32 -0.43 -14.74
C ALA A 343 25.16 0.71 -15.37
N ALA A 344 26.45 0.83 -15.00
CA ALA A 344 27.37 1.79 -15.58
C ALA A 344 27.49 1.62 -17.10
N ASP A 345 27.58 0.38 -17.59
CA ASP A 345 27.60 0.11 -19.02
C ASP A 345 26.33 0.60 -19.72
N ARG A 346 25.14 0.29 -19.18
CA ARG A 346 23.86 0.82 -19.70
C ARG A 346 23.86 2.35 -19.71
N TRP A 347 24.30 2.99 -18.63
CA TRP A 347 24.28 4.45 -18.49
C TRP A 347 25.28 5.16 -19.39
N ALA A 348 26.43 4.57 -19.70
CA ALA A 348 27.40 5.13 -20.64
C ALA A 348 26.86 5.25 -22.07
N HIS A 349 25.93 4.35 -22.43
CA HIS A 349 25.25 4.36 -23.72
C HIS A 349 24.00 5.26 -23.76
N ASP A 350 23.53 5.77 -22.62
CA ASP A 350 22.36 6.66 -22.53
C ASP A 350 22.61 8.03 -23.21
N GLU A 351 21.54 8.63 -23.72
CA GLU A 351 21.57 9.94 -24.39
C GLU A 351 21.76 11.11 -23.41
N ARG A 352 21.36 10.95 -22.14
CA ARG A 352 21.44 12.01 -21.12
C ARG A 352 22.84 12.08 -20.52
N HIS A 353 23.44 13.28 -20.56
CA HIS A 353 24.77 13.51 -19.97
C HIS A 353 24.84 13.14 -18.48
N ALA A 354 23.77 13.38 -17.72
CA ALA A 354 23.72 13.01 -16.29
C ALA A 354 23.87 11.49 -16.07
N ARG A 355 23.33 10.65 -16.95
CA ARG A 355 23.48 9.19 -16.88
C ARG A 355 24.90 8.77 -17.18
N ARG A 356 25.51 9.35 -18.22
CA ARG A 356 26.92 9.10 -18.54
C ARG A 356 27.88 9.56 -17.44
N ALA A 357 27.59 10.67 -16.78
CA ALA A 357 28.33 11.12 -15.60
C ALA A 357 28.22 10.11 -14.44
N ALA A 358 27.02 9.58 -14.18
CA ALA A 358 26.81 8.53 -13.19
C ALA A 358 27.56 7.24 -13.54
N ALA A 359 27.64 6.86 -14.83
CA ALA A 359 28.42 5.71 -15.29
C ALA A 359 29.88 5.80 -14.86
N VAL A 360 30.50 6.98 -15.03
CA VAL A 360 31.88 7.22 -14.60
C VAL A 360 32.00 7.16 -13.08
N ALA A 361 31.14 7.89 -12.37
CA ALA A 361 31.22 8.01 -10.92
C ALA A 361 31.08 6.64 -10.23
N PHE A 362 30.05 5.87 -10.57
CA PHE A 362 29.81 4.57 -9.96
C PHE A 362 30.70 3.46 -10.53
N GLY A 363 31.14 3.57 -11.79
CA GLY A 363 32.17 2.70 -12.36
C GLY A 363 33.49 2.81 -11.59
N LEU A 364 33.91 4.03 -11.24
CA LEU A 364 35.10 4.27 -10.41
C LEU A 364 34.95 3.70 -9.00
N ARG A 365 33.75 3.82 -8.39
CA ARG A 365 33.50 3.28 -7.04
C ARG A 365 33.45 1.75 -7.02
N ALA A 366 32.98 1.11 -8.09
CA ALA A 366 32.94 -0.35 -8.20
C ALA A 366 34.31 -0.97 -8.52
N ALA A 367 35.18 -0.25 -9.25
CA ALA A 367 36.46 -0.77 -9.74
C ALA A 367 37.37 -1.44 -8.68
N PRO A 368 37.52 -0.91 -7.45
CA PRO A 368 38.32 -1.55 -6.40
C PRO A 368 37.77 -2.91 -5.94
N HIS A 369 36.47 -3.15 -6.08
CA HIS A 369 35.78 -4.33 -5.56
C HIS A 369 35.65 -5.46 -6.59
N LEU A 370 36.14 -5.26 -7.82
CA LEU A 370 36.02 -6.24 -8.91
C LEU A 370 36.91 -7.47 -8.74
N ARG A 371 36.27 -8.63 -8.69
CA ARG A 371 36.95 -9.94 -8.61
C ARG A 371 37.00 -10.66 -9.96
N SER A 372 35.95 -10.54 -10.77
CA SER A 372 35.82 -11.19 -12.08
C SER A 372 36.57 -10.45 -13.18
N GLU A 373 37.19 -11.19 -14.10
CA GLU A 373 37.76 -10.62 -15.33
C GLU A 373 36.67 -10.04 -16.23
N GLY A 374 35.50 -10.70 -16.33
CA GLY A 374 34.39 -10.22 -17.15
C GLY A 374 33.84 -8.87 -16.69
N ASP A 375 33.80 -8.60 -15.39
CA ASP A 375 33.35 -7.29 -14.89
C ASP A 375 34.38 -6.19 -15.16
N ARG A 376 35.68 -6.51 -15.12
CA ARG A 376 36.75 -5.58 -15.51
C ARG A 376 36.71 -5.27 -17.01
N GLU A 377 36.48 -6.29 -17.83
CA GLU A 377 36.29 -6.14 -19.27
C GLU A 377 35.07 -5.27 -19.58
N LEU A 378 33.96 -5.45 -18.85
CA LEU A 378 32.78 -4.62 -19.00
C LEU A 378 33.07 -3.15 -18.68
N LEU A 379 33.68 -2.84 -17.52
CA LEU A 379 34.05 -1.44 -17.21
C LEU A 379 35.06 -0.86 -18.20
N ARG A 380 35.97 -1.68 -18.73
CA ARG A 380 36.89 -1.27 -19.80
C ARG A 380 36.10 -0.84 -21.04
N HIS A 381 35.14 -1.64 -21.49
CA HIS A 381 34.27 -1.30 -22.61
C HIS A 381 33.46 -0.03 -22.35
N THR A 382 32.88 0.09 -21.15
CA THR A 382 32.15 1.29 -20.71
C THR A 382 33.02 2.55 -20.78
N ALA A 383 34.24 2.50 -20.23
CA ALA A 383 35.16 3.65 -20.25
C ALA A 383 35.61 4.02 -21.68
N LEU A 384 35.88 3.02 -22.52
CA LEU A 384 36.23 3.25 -23.93
C LEU A 384 35.07 3.87 -24.72
N ALA A 385 33.83 3.44 -24.47
CA ALA A 385 32.65 4.03 -25.10
C ALA A 385 32.48 5.52 -24.76
N LEU A 386 32.77 5.90 -23.50
CA LEU A 386 32.75 7.29 -23.06
C LEU A 386 33.87 8.13 -23.69
N LEU A 387 35.09 7.59 -23.77
CA LEU A 387 36.21 8.26 -24.44
C LEU A 387 36.00 8.46 -25.94
N ALA A 388 35.30 7.54 -26.59
CA ALA A 388 34.97 7.64 -28.01
C ALA A 388 34.00 8.79 -28.33
N ARG A 389 33.28 9.33 -27.33
CA ARG A 389 32.33 10.43 -27.50
C ARG A 389 33.01 11.77 -27.26
N PRO A 390 33.19 12.62 -28.30
CA PRO A 390 33.86 13.91 -28.15
C PRO A 390 33.05 14.95 -27.36
N ALA A 391 31.73 14.76 -27.25
CA ALA A 391 30.85 15.65 -26.49
C ALA A 391 31.03 15.51 -24.96
N ASP A 392 31.61 14.39 -24.50
CA ASP A 392 31.75 14.06 -23.07
C ASP A 392 33.19 14.30 -22.56
N ARG A 393 33.91 15.29 -23.13
CA ARG A 393 35.30 15.62 -22.74
C ARG A 393 35.47 15.86 -21.23
N THR A 394 34.45 16.41 -20.59
CA THR A 394 34.42 16.64 -19.13
C THR A 394 34.43 15.34 -18.33
N LEU A 395 34.06 14.21 -18.93
CA LEU A 395 34.03 12.88 -18.30
C LEU A 395 35.29 12.06 -18.61
N HIS A 396 36.16 12.53 -19.52
CA HIS A 396 37.31 11.75 -20.00
C HIS A 396 38.34 11.48 -18.90
N GLY A 397 38.56 12.42 -17.98
CA GLY A 397 39.44 12.19 -16.83
C GLY A 397 38.99 11.01 -15.98
N GLY A 398 37.71 10.97 -15.62
CA GLY A 398 37.16 9.85 -14.86
C GLY A 398 37.14 8.53 -15.64
N ALA A 399 36.87 8.55 -16.94
CA ALA A 399 36.98 7.35 -17.78
C ALA A 399 38.42 6.81 -17.86
N LEU A 400 39.43 7.69 -17.94
CA LEU A 400 40.83 7.31 -17.87
C LEU A 400 41.20 6.74 -16.49
N ALA A 401 40.64 7.29 -15.41
CA ALA A 401 40.82 6.75 -14.06
C ALA A 401 40.29 5.31 -13.93
N VAL A 402 39.16 4.97 -14.57
CA VAL A 402 38.65 3.59 -14.63
C VAL A 402 39.64 2.67 -15.35
N LEU A 403 40.19 3.10 -16.50
CA LEU A 403 41.14 2.32 -17.28
C LEU A 403 42.49 2.13 -16.56
N VAL A 404 42.96 3.11 -15.79
CA VAL A 404 44.17 2.96 -14.96
C VAL A 404 44.00 1.92 -13.85
N HIS A 405 42.76 1.74 -13.37
CA HIS A 405 42.45 0.74 -12.36
C HIS A 405 42.63 -0.69 -12.89
N ASP A 406 42.39 -0.93 -14.19
CA ASP A 406 42.55 -2.22 -14.86
C ASP A 406 44.02 -2.51 -15.23
N PRO A 407 44.65 -3.57 -14.69
CA PRO A 407 46.04 -3.92 -14.98
C PRO A 407 46.34 -4.10 -16.47
N HIS A 408 45.38 -4.56 -17.28
CA HIS A 408 45.62 -4.84 -18.72
C HIS A 408 45.71 -3.58 -19.57
N THR A 409 45.14 -2.46 -19.11
CA THR A 409 45.06 -1.22 -19.87
C THR A 409 45.83 -0.07 -19.23
N ARG A 410 46.24 -0.23 -17.97
CA ARG A 410 46.98 0.76 -17.18
C ARG A 410 48.12 1.43 -17.94
N ASP A 411 49.08 0.66 -18.44
CA ASP A 411 50.31 1.19 -19.06
C ASP A 411 49.99 2.11 -20.24
N ARG A 412 48.96 1.75 -21.02
CA ARG A 412 48.54 2.50 -22.20
C ARG A 412 47.88 3.85 -21.84
N TYR A 413 47.08 3.89 -20.78
CA TYR A 413 46.27 5.06 -20.43
C TYR A 413 46.84 5.92 -19.30
N LEU A 414 47.84 5.43 -18.55
CA LEU A 414 48.46 6.13 -17.43
C LEU A 414 49.01 7.53 -17.81
N PRO A 415 49.72 7.74 -18.94
CA PRO A 415 50.21 9.07 -19.29
C PRO A 415 49.10 10.10 -19.56
N GLY A 416 47.94 9.64 -20.03
CA GLY A 416 46.75 10.49 -20.20
C GLY A 416 46.11 10.83 -18.86
N ALA A 417 45.93 9.81 -18.01
CA ALA A 417 45.38 9.95 -16.67
C ALA A 417 46.20 10.90 -15.77
N LEU A 418 47.54 10.79 -15.79
CA LEU A 418 48.42 11.66 -14.99
C LEU A 418 48.34 13.13 -15.42
N ARG A 419 48.09 13.42 -16.70
CA ARG A 419 47.86 14.79 -17.19
C ARG A 419 46.56 15.36 -16.63
N HIS A 420 45.45 14.64 -16.78
CA HIS A 420 44.16 15.05 -16.19
C HIS A 420 44.25 15.24 -14.67
N PHE A 421 44.95 14.35 -13.98
CA PHE A 421 45.19 14.49 -12.54
C PHE A 421 46.04 15.73 -12.20
N ALA A 422 47.14 15.99 -12.92
CA ALA A 422 47.97 17.17 -12.69
C ALA A 422 47.24 18.48 -13.01
N ASP A 423 46.37 18.47 -14.02
CA ASP A 423 45.57 19.62 -14.46
C ASP A 423 44.39 19.97 -13.52
N GLY A 424 44.16 19.17 -12.46
CA GLY A 424 43.13 19.48 -11.49
C GLY A 424 41.74 18.94 -11.83
N ASP A 425 41.61 17.97 -12.75
CA ASP A 425 40.31 17.47 -13.21
C ASP A 425 39.41 17.01 -12.04
N PRO A 426 38.21 17.61 -11.85
CA PRO A 426 37.32 17.28 -10.73
C PRO A 426 36.72 15.87 -10.84
N GLN A 427 36.71 15.26 -12.02
CA GLN A 427 36.24 13.89 -12.23
C GLN A 427 37.33 12.85 -11.99
N PHE A 428 38.55 13.26 -11.65
CA PHE A 428 39.68 12.38 -11.40
C PHE A 428 40.03 12.32 -9.90
N PRO A 429 39.54 11.32 -9.14
CA PRO A 429 39.87 11.19 -7.73
C PRO A 429 41.33 10.73 -7.53
N PRO A 430 42.08 11.30 -6.58
CA PRO A 430 43.46 10.88 -6.30
C PRO A 430 43.60 9.39 -5.95
N SER A 431 42.56 8.81 -5.32
CA SER A 431 42.50 7.39 -4.96
C SER A 431 42.56 6.45 -6.18
N ALA A 432 42.19 6.92 -7.38
CA ALA A 432 42.25 6.11 -8.60
C ALA A 432 43.69 5.76 -9.02
N LEU A 433 44.71 6.48 -8.55
CA LEU A 433 46.12 6.19 -8.83
C LEU A 433 46.75 5.19 -7.85
N VAL A 434 46.06 4.85 -6.75
CA VAL A 434 46.58 3.91 -5.74
C VAL A 434 46.98 2.56 -6.34
N PRO A 435 46.18 1.93 -7.23
CA PRO A 435 46.59 0.69 -7.89
C PRO A 435 47.82 0.84 -8.80
N ALA A 436 48.08 2.05 -9.32
CA ALA A 436 49.22 2.31 -10.19
C ALA A 436 50.52 2.50 -9.42
N LEU A 437 50.49 2.90 -8.14
CA LEU A 437 51.70 3.10 -7.31
C LEU A 437 52.58 1.84 -7.20
N SER A 438 51.97 0.65 -7.23
CA SER A 438 52.72 -0.61 -7.14
C SER A 438 53.50 -0.97 -8.41
N THR A 439 53.13 -0.37 -9.54
CA THR A 439 53.69 -0.69 -10.87
C THR A 439 54.44 0.48 -11.50
N HIS A 440 54.02 1.72 -11.21
CA HIS A 440 54.53 2.96 -11.78
C HIS A 440 54.71 4.03 -10.69
N PRO A 441 55.54 3.79 -9.67
CA PRO A 441 55.68 4.70 -8.53
C PRO A 441 56.20 6.08 -8.94
N ASP A 442 57.27 6.15 -9.75
CA ASP A 442 57.90 7.43 -10.09
C ASP A 442 56.98 8.37 -10.89
N PRO A 443 56.32 7.91 -11.98
CA PRO A 443 55.38 8.76 -12.73
C PRO A 443 54.21 9.27 -11.88
N VAL A 444 53.68 8.42 -10.99
CA VAL A 444 52.57 8.80 -10.11
C VAL A 444 53.04 9.83 -9.09
N LEU A 445 54.17 9.60 -8.41
CA LEU A 445 54.70 10.53 -7.41
C LEU A 445 55.07 11.90 -8.02
N GLU A 446 55.61 11.94 -9.25
CA GLU A 446 55.84 13.18 -9.97
C GLU A 446 54.55 13.95 -10.24
N ALA A 447 53.47 13.29 -10.64
CA ALA A 447 52.18 13.94 -10.86
C ALA A 447 51.58 14.51 -9.55
N PHE A 448 51.71 13.80 -8.42
CA PHE A 448 51.33 14.32 -7.11
C PHE A 448 52.18 15.54 -6.70
N ARG A 449 53.50 15.52 -6.95
CA ARG A 449 54.37 16.69 -6.71
C ARG A 449 53.96 17.88 -7.58
N ALA A 450 53.63 17.65 -8.85
CA ALA A 450 53.16 18.69 -9.76
C ALA A 450 51.86 19.32 -9.25
N ARG A 451 50.89 18.50 -8.85
CA ARG A 451 49.60 18.97 -8.31
C ARG A 451 49.75 19.77 -7.01
N LEU A 452 50.64 19.34 -6.10
CA LEU A 452 50.93 20.07 -4.85
C LEU A 452 51.69 21.38 -5.06
N ARG A 453 52.42 21.52 -6.17
CA ARG A 453 53.14 22.76 -6.54
C ARG A 453 52.29 23.73 -7.33
N ALA A 454 51.14 23.28 -7.87
CA ALA A 454 50.20 24.17 -8.53
C ALA A 454 49.61 25.12 -7.46
N PRO A 455 49.52 26.43 -7.74
CA PRO A 455 48.90 27.37 -6.81
C PRO A 455 47.44 26.93 -6.57
N ASP A 456 47.07 26.75 -5.31
CA ASP A 456 45.73 26.33 -4.90
C ASP A 456 44.66 27.18 -5.63
N ALA A 457 43.81 26.52 -6.41
CA ALA A 457 42.44 26.99 -6.58
C ALA A 457 41.66 26.67 -5.28
N GLY A 458 42.14 27.21 -4.16
CA GLY A 458 41.64 26.98 -2.81
C GLY A 458 40.96 28.23 -2.29
N GLY A 459 39.68 28.40 -2.63
CA GLY A 459 38.75 29.13 -1.77
C GLY A 459 38.47 28.30 -0.51
N PRO A 460 38.15 28.92 0.63
CA PRO A 460 38.13 28.25 1.92
C PRO A 460 36.92 27.29 2.02
N GLU A 461 37.18 25.99 2.18
CA GLU A 461 36.30 25.16 3.00
C GLU A 461 36.55 25.58 4.46
N ALA A 462 35.79 26.59 4.90
CA ALA A 462 35.62 26.86 6.32
C ALA A 462 34.90 25.66 6.95
N GLY A 463 35.52 25.15 8.01
CA GLY A 463 35.19 23.89 8.66
C GLY A 463 33.72 23.70 9.02
N ALA A 464 33.31 22.45 8.89
CA ALA A 464 32.25 21.87 9.70
C ALA A 464 32.57 22.09 11.19
N ALA A 465 31.64 22.75 11.87
CA ALA A 465 31.18 22.39 13.20
C ALA A 465 29.68 22.06 13.08
#